data_AF-A0A9N9QUB3-F1
#
_entry.id   AF-A0A9N9QUB3-F1
#
_cell.length_a   1.000
_cell.length_b   1.000
_cell.length_c   1.000
_cell.angle_alpha   90.00
_cell.angle_beta   90.00
_cell.angle_gamma   90.00
#
_symmetry.space_group_name_H-M   'P 1'
#
loop_
_entity.id
_entity.type
_entity.pdbx_description
1 polymer ?
#
loop_
_entity_poly.entity_id
_entity_poly.type
_entity_poly.pdbx_seq_one_letter_code
_entity_poly.pdbx_strand_id
1 'polypeptide(L)'
;MFTSQCGTCNDTVGHGSECSTCKRRYHFGCGGISERGFNRLGSRRDKWICSNCRDTNVTHSEDASPSATSSRTPVVAKTTLGPKMKLSEVDNGQPSDHDETLKDILAIVTGLQTEFQSFHRIESDLKQVKADVADLKASLDSRIDDISDRVSNLESRISAVENAKTELDHLKKIINVLVEDNNRSEQWVRRSNIQINGIPFKSGENLINVTKRLADRCSFPLKDTDIDFVTRIAVKDHNDKRPKPIILKMQSRYRKDEFLAAIRNLKNIKASDLGFGSSDSRVYANDHLSTKNKFLLRQAKMKSKEKNYAFCWVRNCTIMVRKNETSPVLHINSEDSLKKIT
;
A
#
# COMPACT_ATOMS: atom_id res chain seq x y z
N MET A 1 -12.62 -24.85 -4.03
CA MET A 1 -12.11 -23.48 -4.24
C MET A 1 -11.81 -23.35 -5.73
N PHE A 2 -12.56 -22.54 -6.47
CA PHE A 2 -12.31 -22.32 -7.89
C PHE A 2 -11.16 -21.32 -8.04
N THR A 3 -9.95 -21.81 -8.30
CA THR A 3 -8.78 -20.97 -8.59
C THR A 3 -8.71 -20.76 -10.10
N SER A 4 -9.09 -19.57 -10.58
CA SER A 4 -8.95 -19.20 -11.98
C SER A 4 -7.52 -18.75 -12.28
N GLN A 5 -6.99 -19.04 -13.46
CA GLN A 5 -5.69 -18.53 -13.91
C GLN A 5 -5.83 -17.16 -14.59
N CYS A 6 -4.81 -16.31 -14.42
CA CYS A 6 -4.74 -14.98 -15.02
C CYS A 6 -4.55 -15.09 -16.53
N GLY A 7 -5.39 -14.42 -17.32
CA GLY A 7 -5.30 -14.43 -18.78
C GLY A 7 -4.06 -13.73 -19.38
N THR A 8 -3.19 -13.13 -18.56
CA THR A 8 -1.93 -12.47 -18.99
C THR A 8 -0.69 -13.21 -18.48
N CYS A 9 -0.61 -13.49 -17.17
CA CYS A 9 0.58 -14.11 -16.57
C CYS A 9 0.41 -15.59 -16.20
N ASN A 10 -0.76 -16.19 -16.44
CA ASN A 10 -1.12 -17.58 -16.10
C ASN A 10 -1.03 -17.98 -14.61
N ASP A 11 -0.68 -17.07 -13.71
CA ASP A 11 -0.72 -17.31 -12.26
C ASP A 11 -2.15 -17.36 -11.70
N THR A 12 -2.30 -17.92 -10.50
CA THR A 12 -3.61 -18.04 -9.83
C THR A 12 -4.17 -16.66 -9.43
N VAL A 13 -5.44 -16.42 -9.74
CA VAL A 13 -6.19 -15.19 -9.42
C VAL A 13 -7.26 -15.51 -8.37
N GLY A 14 -7.12 -14.96 -7.17
CA GLY A 14 -8.18 -14.98 -6.14
C GLY A 14 -9.21 -13.87 -6.36
N HIS A 15 -8.78 -12.61 -6.24
CA HIS A 15 -9.58 -11.43 -6.57
C HIS A 15 -9.00 -10.73 -7.81
N GLY A 16 -9.86 -10.36 -8.76
CA GLY A 16 -9.42 -9.80 -10.04
C GLY A 16 -10.59 -9.33 -10.90
N SER A 17 -10.27 -8.69 -12.02
CA SER A 17 -11.23 -8.20 -13.01
C SER A 17 -11.52 -9.27 -14.07
N GLU A 18 -12.78 -9.43 -14.45
CA GLU A 18 -13.20 -10.38 -15.48
C GLU A 18 -13.63 -9.64 -16.75
N CYS A 19 -13.05 -10.00 -17.89
CA CYS A 19 -13.33 -9.37 -19.17
C CYS A 19 -14.71 -9.80 -19.70
N SER A 20 -15.56 -8.86 -20.07
CA SER A 20 -16.89 -9.13 -20.61
C SER A 20 -16.86 -9.84 -21.96
N THR A 21 -15.77 -9.69 -22.73
CA THR A 21 -15.60 -10.25 -24.08
C THR A 21 -15.00 -11.66 -24.05
N CYS A 22 -13.79 -11.85 -23.51
CA CYS A 22 -13.12 -13.16 -23.52
C CYS A 22 -13.42 -14.03 -22.30
N LYS A 23 -14.17 -13.51 -21.31
CA LYS A 23 -14.54 -14.20 -20.06
C LYS A 23 -13.35 -14.69 -19.21
N ARG A 24 -12.13 -14.24 -19.51
CA ARG A 24 -10.95 -14.54 -18.70
C ARG A 24 -10.86 -13.58 -17.51
N ARG A 25 -10.32 -14.09 -16.40
CA ARG A 25 -10.00 -13.30 -15.21
C ARG A 25 -8.56 -12.83 -15.26
N TYR A 26 -8.33 -11.66 -14.71
CA TYR A 26 -7.03 -11.00 -14.69
C TYR A 26 -6.78 -10.47 -13.29
N HIS A 27 -5.53 -10.50 -12.82
CA HIS A 27 -5.14 -9.57 -11.75
C HIS A 27 -5.41 -8.15 -12.25
N PHE A 28 -5.79 -7.26 -11.34
CA PHE A 28 -6.11 -5.88 -11.71
C PHE A 28 -4.99 -5.24 -12.54
N GLY A 29 -3.74 -5.34 -12.07
CA GLY A 29 -2.56 -4.84 -12.79
C GLY A 29 -2.38 -5.48 -14.17
N CYS A 30 -2.52 -6.81 -14.28
CA CYS A 30 -2.42 -7.53 -15.55
C CYS A 30 -3.52 -7.16 -16.55
N GLY A 31 -4.69 -6.73 -16.07
CA GLY A 31 -5.79 -6.21 -16.88
C GLY A 31 -5.66 -4.73 -17.23
N GLY A 32 -4.62 -4.03 -16.75
CA GLY A 32 -4.43 -2.60 -16.99
C GLY A 32 -5.37 -1.70 -16.17
N ILE A 33 -5.90 -2.17 -15.04
CA ILE A 33 -6.78 -1.39 -14.16
C ILE A 33 -6.34 -1.52 -12.70
N SER A 34 -6.53 -0.50 -11.86
CA SER A 34 -6.31 -0.65 -10.42
C SER A 34 -7.53 -1.26 -9.74
N GLU A 35 -7.35 -1.94 -8.61
CA GLU A 35 -8.46 -2.47 -7.80
C GLU A 35 -9.46 -1.36 -7.42
N ARG A 36 -8.95 -0.20 -6.99
CA ARG A 36 -9.77 0.97 -6.69
C ARG A 36 -10.52 1.48 -7.93
N GLY A 37 -9.87 1.50 -9.09
CA GLY A 37 -10.47 1.88 -10.36
C GLY A 37 -11.58 0.92 -10.79
N PHE A 38 -11.35 -0.38 -10.69
CA PHE A 38 -12.36 -1.41 -10.98
C PHE A 38 -13.54 -1.31 -10.00
N ASN A 39 -13.27 -1.03 -8.72
CA ASN A 39 -14.32 -0.88 -7.73
C ASN A 39 -15.23 0.33 -8.00
N ARG A 40 -14.67 1.45 -8.50
CA ARG A 40 -15.42 2.65 -8.88
C ARG A 40 -16.37 2.45 -10.06
N LEU A 41 -16.22 1.38 -10.85
CA LEU A 41 -17.12 1.09 -11.97
C LEU A 41 -18.53 0.71 -11.52
N GLY A 42 -18.73 0.28 -10.26
CA GLY A 42 -20.04 -0.11 -9.75
C GLY A 42 -20.72 -1.18 -10.63
N SER A 43 -21.91 -0.88 -11.14
CA SER A 43 -22.67 -1.75 -12.06
C SER A 43 -22.02 -1.92 -13.44
N ARG A 44 -21.03 -1.09 -13.81
CA ARG A 44 -20.32 -1.19 -15.10
C ARG A 44 -19.21 -2.24 -15.10
N ARG A 45 -18.95 -2.92 -13.98
CA ARG A 45 -17.94 -3.99 -13.87
C ARG A 45 -18.19 -5.12 -14.87
N ASP A 46 -19.45 -5.47 -15.10
CA ASP A 46 -19.85 -6.55 -16.03
C ASP A 46 -19.63 -6.19 -17.51
N LYS A 47 -19.34 -4.92 -17.80
CA LYS A 47 -19.04 -4.39 -19.13
C LYS A 47 -17.56 -4.05 -19.31
N TRP A 48 -16.72 -4.39 -18.34
CA TRP A 48 -15.29 -4.09 -18.42
C TRP A 48 -14.60 -5.03 -19.42
N ILE A 49 -13.73 -4.46 -20.27
CA ILE A 49 -13.03 -5.18 -21.34
C ILE A 49 -11.52 -5.09 -21.07
N CYS A 50 -10.80 -6.20 -21.17
CA CYS A 50 -9.35 -6.23 -21.01
C CYS A 50 -8.62 -5.59 -22.20
N SER A 51 -7.36 -5.17 -22.02
CA SER A 51 -6.57 -4.51 -23.06
C SER A 51 -6.52 -5.29 -24.38
N ASN A 52 -6.28 -6.61 -24.32
CA ASN A 52 -6.23 -7.44 -25.52
C ASN A 52 -7.55 -7.42 -26.31
N CYS A 53 -8.70 -7.52 -25.62
CA CYS A 53 -10.00 -7.47 -26.28
C CYS A 53 -10.39 -6.06 -26.73
N ARG A 54 -9.84 -5.04 -26.07
CA ARG A 54 -10.04 -3.63 -26.45
C ARG A 54 -9.30 -3.31 -27.74
N ASP A 55 -8.06 -3.76 -27.86
CA ASP A 55 -7.21 -3.50 -29.03
C ASP A 55 -7.69 -4.29 -30.27
N THR A 56 -8.28 -5.47 -30.08
CA THR A 56 -8.90 -6.24 -31.18
C THR A 56 -10.24 -5.67 -31.66
N ASN A 57 -10.91 -4.82 -30.86
CA ASN A 57 -12.22 -4.26 -31.23
C ASN A 57 -12.10 -2.95 -32.04
N VAL A 58 -10.89 -2.40 -32.20
CA VAL A 58 -10.65 -1.18 -32.98
C VAL A 58 -10.65 -1.47 -34.51
N THR A 59 -10.60 -2.73 -34.92
CA THR A 59 -10.55 -3.13 -36.35
C THR A 59 -11.91 -3.36 -37.02
N HIS A 60 -13.05 -3.12 -36.34
CA HIS A 60 -14.38 -3.27 -36.94
C HIS A 60 -15.35 -2.15 -36.52
N SER A 61 -15.20 -0.94 -37.07
CA SER A 61 -16.30 0.03 -37.30
C SER A 61 -15.83 1.12 -38.29
N GLU A 62 -16.33 1.08 -39.52
CA GLU A 62 -16.46 2.24 -40.43
C GLU A 62 -17.53 3.20 -39.81
N ASP A 63 -17.56 4.53 -39.95
CA ASP A 63 -17.14 5.39 -41.05
C ASP A 63 -17.16 6.89 -40.62
N ALA A 64 -16.24 7.72 -41.13
CA ALA A 64 -16.40 9.15 -41.51
C ALA A 64 -15.04 9.80 -41.88
N SER A 65 -14.80 9.87 -43.20
CA SER A 65 -13.71 10.50 -44.00
C SER A 65 -13.43 12.02 -43.79
N PRO A 66 -12.46 12.69 -44.48
CA PRO A 66 -11.68 12.26 -45.67
C PRO A 66 -10.15 12.53 -45.75
N SER A 67 -9.52 11.70 -46.61
CA SER A 67 -8.45 11.95 -47.63
C SER A 67 -7.00 12.29 -47.18
N ALA A 68 -5.91 11.83 -47.81
CA ALA A 68 -5.70 11.27 -49.17
C ALA A 68 -4.43 10.38 -49.28
N THR A 69 -4.58 9.31 -50.07
CA THR A 69 -3.67 8.79 -51.12
C THR A 69 -2.19 8.50 -50.81
N SER A 70 -1.79 7.23 -50.90
CA SER A 70 -0.97 6.70 -52.01
C SER A 70 -0.59 5.25 -51.76
N SER A 71 -0.85 4.38 -52.74
CA SER A 71 -0.43 2.99 -52.72
C SER A 71 0.38 2.64 -53.97
N ARG A 72 1.56 2.08 -53.66
CA ARG A 72 2.28 0.97 -54.31
C ARG A 72 3.02 1.19 -55.64
N THR A 73 4.25 0.70 -55.58
CA THR A 73 5.18 0.30 -56.65
C THR A 73 4.56 -0.72 -57.62
N PRO A 74 5.16 -0.90 -58.82
CA PRO A 74 5.86 -2.18 -59.04
C PRO A 74 7.08 -2.18 -60.01
N VAL A 75 8.03 -3.07 -59.70
CA VAL A 75 8.66 -4.14 -60.55
C VAL A 75 9.47 -3.81 -61.84
N VAL A 76 10.45 -4.69 -62.06
CA VAL A 76 11.63 -4.73 -62.92
C VAL A 76 11.42 -5.50 -64.25
N ALA A 77 12.21 -5.11 -65.28
CA ALA A 77 12.82 -5.89 -66.39
C ALA A 77 12.16 -6.14 -67.79
N LYS A 78 12.99 -5.81 -68.80
CA LYS A 78 13.51 -6.63 -69.95
C LYS A 78 12.94 -6.48 -71.39
N THR A 79 13.87 -6.12 -72.31
CA THR A 79 14.07 -6.54 -73.75
C THR A 79 12.98 -6.16 -74.80
N THR A 80 13.18 -5.89 -76.11
CA THR A 80 14.10 -6.38 -77.18
C THR A 80 13.94 -5.54 -78.50
N LEU A 81 15.03 -5.38 -79.29
CA LEU A 81 15.23 -5.47 -80.77
C LEU A 81 14.41 -4.68 -81.85
N GLY A 82 15.11 -3.73 -82.53
CA GLY A 82 15.32 -3.54 -84.02
C GLY A 82 14.15 -3.16 -84.97
N PRO A 83 14.39 -2.82 -86.28
CA PRO A 83 15.65 -2.58 -87.02
C PRO A 83 15.67 -1.39 -88.06
N LYS A 84 16.90 -1.05 -88.52
CA LYS A 84 17.39 -0.61 -89.87
C LYS A 84 16.73 0.53 -90.68
N MET A 85 17.59 1.43 -91.20
CA MET A 85 17.73 1.72 -92.64
C MET A 85 19.17 2.19 -93.00
N LYS A 86 19.63 1.77 -94.18
CA LYS A 86 20.95 1.99 -94.81
C LYS A 86 20.89 3.11 -95.86
N LEU A 87 22.02 3.75 -96.12
CA LEU A 87 22.67 4.10 -97.42
C LEU A 87 23.62 5.28 -97.14
N SER A 88 24.77 5.50 -97.77
CA SER A 88 25.67 4.76 -98.67
C SER A 88 26.97 5.59 -98.73
N GLU A 89 28.05 4.91 -99.06
CA GLU A 89 29.43 5.40 -99.17
C GLU A 89 29.61 6.59 -100.12
N VAL A 90 30.54 7.49 -99.78
CA VAL A 90 31.52 8.01 -100.74
C VAL A 90 32.88 8.04 -100.07
N ASP A 91 33.81 7.42 -100.79
CA ASP A 91 35.22 7.20 -100.55
C ASP A 91 36.06 8.49 -100.63
N ASN A 92 37.20 8.40 -99.94
CA ASN A 92 38.52 8.87 -100.35
C ASN A 92 39.12 10.07 -99.60
N GLY A 93 40.19 9.79 -98.85
CA GLY A 93 41.09 10.78 -98.27
C GLY A 93 41.82 10.26 -97.04
N GLN A 94 43.10 9.90 -97.21
CA GLN A 94 44.05 9.42 -96.19
C GLN A 94 43.86 10.03 -94.77
N PRO A 95 43.95 9.23 -93.68
CA PRO A 95 44.07 9.80 -92.36
C PRO A 95 45.46 10.42 -92.25
N SER A 96 45.53 11.73 -92.41
CA SER A 96 46.59 12.49 -91.78
C SER A 96 46.53 12.23 -90.28
N ASP A 97 47.69 12.12 -89.63
CA ASP A 97 47.95 12.05 -88.18
C ASP A 97 47.05 12.98 -87.30
N HIS A 98 46.43 13.98 -87.94
CA HIS A 98 45.42 14.89 -87.41
C HIS A 98 44.00 14.32 -87.16
N ASP A 99 43.55 13.23 -87.82
CA ASP A 99 42.19 12.66 -87.65
C ASP A 99 42.07 11.73 -86.44
N GLU A 100 43.16 11.00 -86.14
CA GLU A 100 43.27 10.15 -84.95
C GLU A 100 43.40 11.00 -83.69
N THR A 101 44.21 12.07 -83.75
CA THR A 101 44.26 13.09 -82.70
C THR A 101 42.94 13.84 -82.50
N LEU A 102 42.15 14.09 -83.56
CA LEU A 102 40.81 14.69 -83.41
C LEU A 102 39.84 13.76 -82.70
N LYS A 103 39.86 12.46 -83.00
CA LYS A 103 39.05 11.43 -82.33
C LYS A 103 39.44 11.26 -80.86
N ASP A 104 40.73 11.30 -80.55
CA ASP A 104 41.23 11.27 -79.17
C ASP A 104 40.81 12.51 -78.38
N ILE A 105 40.89 13.70 -78.98
CA ILE A 105 40.37 14.94 -78.37
C ILE A 105 38.87 14.84 -78.13
N LEU A 106 38.10 14.32 -79.08
CA LEU A 106 36.64 14.14 -78.93
C LEU A 106 36.31 13.12 -77.84
N ALA A 107 37.09 12.05 -77.70
CA ALA A 107 36.99 11.08 -76.62
C ALA A 107 37.31 11.70 -75.24
N ILE A 108 38.33 12.56 -75.16
CA ILE A 108 38.68 13.29 -73.93
C ILE A 108 37.58 14.30 -73.58
N VAL A 109 37.06 15.07 -74.55
CA VAL A 109 36.00 16.05 -74.33
C VAL A 109 34.70 15.38 -73.90
N THR A 110 34.33 14.27 -74.53
CA THR A 110 33.15 13.49 -74.11
C THR A 110 33.36 12.84 -72.74
N GLY A 111 34.56 12.35 -72.43
CA GLY A 111 34.95 11.88 -71.11
C GLY A 111 34.82 12.97 -70.04
N LEU A 112 35.38 14.15 -70.28
CA LEU A 112 35.24 15.33 -69.43
C LEU A 112 33.78 15.74 -69.27
N GLN A 113 32.97 15.66 -70.33
CA GLN A 113 31.55 15.97 -70.28
C GLN A 113 30.77 14.97 -69.42
N THR A 114 31.13 13.69 -69.43
CA THR A 114 30.58 12.67 -68.53
C THR A 114 31.01 12.88 -67.08
N GLU A 115 32.27 13.25 -66.84
CA GLU A 115 32.75 13.62 -65.50
C GLU A 115 32.05 14.87 -64.97
N PHE A 116 31.82 15.88 -65.82
CA PHE A 116 31.08 17.09 -65.45
C PHE A 116 29.62 16.79 -65.07
N GLN A 117 28.97 15.87 -65.79
CA GLN A 117 27.64 15.39 -65.42
C GLN A 117 27.66 14.64 -64.08
N SER A 118 28.69 13.83 -63.82
CA SER A 118 28.85 13.14 -62.53
C SER A 118 29.09 14.13 -61.38
N PHE A 119 29.83 15.20 -61.61
CA PHE A 119 30.05 16.28 -60.64
C PHE A 119 28.74 17.00 -60.29
N HIS A 120 27.90 17.30 -61.30
CA HIS A 120 26.59 17.91 -61.06
C HIS A 120 25.64 17.01 -60.26
N ARG A 121 25.73 15.68 -60.42
CA ARG A 121 25.00 14.73 -59.56
C ARG A 121 25.46 14.80 -58.11
N ILE A 122 26.77 14.82 -57.87
CA ILE A 122 27.33 14.97 -56.51
C ILE A 122 26.91 16.31 -55.90
N GLU A 123 26.91 17.40 -56.67
CA GLU A 123 26.44 18.70 -56.20
C GLU A 123 24.95 18.66 -55.78
N SER A 124 24.12 17.94 -56.53
CA SER A 124 22.73 17.70 -56.20
C SER A 124 22.58 16.87 -54.92
N ASP A 125 23.31 15.76 -54.81
CA ASP A 125 23.29 14.89 -53.63
C ASP A 125 23.76 15.64 -52.37
N LEU A 126 24.79 16.48 -52.48
CA LEU A 126 25.26 17.34 -51.39
C LEU A 126 24.19 18.36 -50.95
N LYS A 127 23.44 18.93 -51.90
CA LYS A 127 22.30 19.81 -51.55
C LYS A 127 21.22 19.03 -50.82
N GLN A 128 20.91 17.81 -51.24
CA GLN A 128 19.92 16.95 -50.58
C GLN A 128 20.39 16.56 -49.17
N VAL A 129 21.62 16.09 -49.00
CA VAL A 129 22.19 15.75 -47.68
C VAL A 129 22.17 16.97 -46.75
N LYS A 130 22.47 18.16 -47.26
CA LYS A 130 22.39 19.39 -46.46
C LYS A 130 20.96 19.68 -45.99
N ALA A 131 19.95 19.42 -46.83
CA ALA A 131 18.54 19.57 -46.47
C ALA A 131 18.14 18.53 -45.42
N ASP A 132 18.47 17.25 -45.63
CA ASP A 132 18.16 16.16 -44.70
C ASP A 132 18.82 16.40 -43.32
N VAL A 133 20.05 16.91 -43.28
CA VAL A 133 20.75 17.29 -42.05
C VAL A 133 20.04 18.45 -41.34
N ALA A 134 19.52 19.43 -42.08
CA ALA A 134 18.77 20.53 -41.50
C ALA A 134 17.44 20.05 -40.89
N ASP A 135 16.73 19.16 -41.58
CA ASP A 135 15.47 18.58 -41.11
C ASP A 135 15.69 17.68 -39.89
N LEU A 136 16.74 16.85 -39.90
CA LEU A 136 17.13 16.03 -38.75
C LEU A 136 17.49 16.89 -37.54
N LYS A 137 18.21 18.00 -37.75
CA LYS A 137 18.53 18.94 -36.69
C LYS A 137 17.27 19.54 -36.07
N ALA A 138 16.34 20.03 -36.89
CA ALA A 138 15.08 20.60 -36.41
C ALA A 138 14.23 19.57 -35.64
N SER A 139 14.19 18.32 -36.13
CA SER A 139 13.51 17.21 -35.45
C SER A 139 14.16 16.87 -34.11
N LEU A 140 15.49 16.89 -34.04
CA LEU A 140 16.23 16.63 -32.80
C LEU A 140 16.03 17.75 -31.77
N ASP A 141 16.09 19.01 -32.21
CA ASP A 141 15.85 20.18 -31.35
C ASP A 141 14.45 20.10 -30.71
N SER A 142 13.40 19.79 -31.51
CA SER A 142 12.05 19.60 -30.98
C SER A 142 11.92 18.45 -29.98
N ARG A 143 12.66 17.34 -30.18
CA ARG A 143 12.66 16.22 -29.22
C ARG A 143 13.43 16.56 -27.94
N ILE A 144 14.48 17.36 -28.03
CA ILE A 144 15.23 17.85 -26.86
C ILE A 144 14.33 18.74 -26.01
N ASP A 145 13.52 19.59 -26.63
CA ASP A 145 12.54 20.43 -25.93
C ASP A 145 11.48 19.57 -25.21
N ASP A 146 10.86 18.58 -25.88
CA ASP A 146 9.88 17.66 -25.25
C ASP A 146 10.50 16.89 -24.07
N ILE A 147 11.72 16.39 -24.23
CA ILE A 147 12.42 15.68 -23.16
C ILE A 147 12.69 16.62 -21.99
N SER A 148 13.12 17.86 -22.26
CA SER A 148 13.39 18.86 -21.22
C SER A 148 12.12 19.17 -20.43
N ASP A 149 11.00 19.40 -21.11
CA ASP A 149 9.70 19.63 -20.47
C ASP A 149 9.25 18.45 -19.62
N ARG A 150 9.43 17.22 -20.12
CA ARG A 150 9.11 15.99 -19.38
C ARG A 150 10.01 15.80 -18.17
N VAL A 151 11.29 16.14 -18.27
CA VAL A 151 12.23 16.09 -17.13
C VAL A 151 11.80 17.09 -16.07
N SER A 152 11.52 18.34 -16.43
CA SER A 152 11.02 19.34 -15.48
C SER A 152 9.69 18.94 -14.83
N ASN A 153 8.78 18.30 -15.58
CA ASN A 153 7.55 17.76 -15.02
C ASN A 153 7.83 16.64 -14.02
N LEU A 154 8.72 15.71 -14.35
CA LEU A 154 9.10 14.61 -13.45
C LEU A 154 9.78 15.12 -12.17
N GLU A 155 10.67 16.09 -12.29
CA GLU A 155 11.32 16.75 -11.14
C GLU A 155 10.28 17.36 -10.21
N SER A 156 9.31 18.13 -10.74
CA SER A 156 8.24 18.71 -9.91
C SER A 156 7.38 17.66 -9.20
N ARG A 157 7.09 16.54 -9.87
CA ARG A 157 6.34 15.42 -9.29
C ARG A 157 7.14 14.68 -8.23
N ILE A 158 8.45 14.51 -8.43
CA ILE A 158 9.35 13.92 -7.44
C ILE A 158 9.35 14.78 -6.18
N SER A 159 9.53 16.09 -6.30
CA SER A 159 9.47 17.01 -5.15
C SER A 159 8.13 16.93 -4.40
N ALA A 160 7.01 16.83 -5.12
CA ALA A 160 5.69 16.67 -4.49
C ALA A 160 5.57 15.35 -3.72
N VAL A 161 6.12 14.24 -4.24
CA VAL A 161 6.13 12.94 -3.57
C VAL A 161 7.01 12.96 -2.33
N GLU A 162 8.18 13.60 -2.39
CA GLU A 162 9.07 13.75 -1.24
C GLU A 162 8.41 14.55 -0.12
N ASN A 163 7.75 15.66 -0.46
CA ASN A 163 6.98 16.46 0.49
C ASN A 163 5.82 15.67 1.11
N ALA A 164 5.08 14.91 0.31
CA ALA A 164 4.01 14.06 0.83
C ALA A 164 4.55 12.97 1.78
N LYS A 165 5.74 12.42 1.50
CA LYS A 165 6.38 11.42 2.37
C LYS A 165 6.78 12.03 3.71
N THR A 166 7.38 13.21 3.72
CA THR A 166 7.78 13.88 4.97
C THR A 166 6.55 14.23 5.83
N GLU A 167 5.47 14.69 5.21
CA GLU A 167 4.20 14.95 5.90
C GLU A 167 3.59 13.66 6.47
N LEU A 168 3.57 12.57 5.69
CA LEU A 168 3.07 11.27 6.17
C LEU A 168 3.84 10.78 7.40
N ASP A 169 5.16 10.91 7.39
CA ASP A 169 5.99 10.50 8.53
C ASP A 169 5.77 11.41 9.75
N HIS A 170 5.50 12.70 9.54
CA HIS A 170 5.10 13.62 10.60
C HIS A 170 3.73 13.26 11.20
N LEU A 171 2.73 13.02 10.34
CA LEU A 171 1.38 12.64 10.76
C LEU A 171 1.37 11.31 11.51
N LYS A 172 2.14 10.30 11.08
CA LYS A 172 2.29 9.04 11.82
C LYS A 172 2.84 9.27 13.22
N LYS A 173 3.83 10.15 13.38
CA LYS A 173 4.37 10.50 14.70
C LYS A 173 3.30 11.13 15.59
N ILE A 174 2.53 12.08 15.06
CA ILE A 174 1.43 12.73 15.80
C ILE A 174 0.37 11.70 16.20
N ILE A 175 -0.07 10.85 15.27
CA ILE A 175 -1.07 9.81 15.56
C ILE A 175 -0.59 8.90 16.69
N ASN A 176 0.68 8.47 16.67
CA ASN A 176 1.23 7.64 17.74
C ASN A 176 1.19 8.35 19.09
N VAL A 177 1.56 9.64 19.15
CA VAL A 177 1.49 10.44 20.38
C VAL A 177 0.03 10.55 20.88
N LEU A 178 -0.91 10.88 19.99
CA LEU A 178 -2.33 11.01 20.35
C LEU A 178 -2.92 9.69 20.84
N VAL A 179 -2.56 8.57 20.20
CA VAL A 179 -2.98 7.24 20.64
C VAL A 179 -2.44 6.95 22.03
N GLU A 180 -1.15 7.19 22.30
CA GLU A 180 -0.58 6.98 23.64
C GLU A 180 -1.22 7.88 24.70
N ASP A 181 -1.49 9.15 24.37
CA ASP A 181 -2.15 10.09 25.26
C ASP A 181 -3.61 9.71 25.57
N ASN A 182 -4.36 9.28 24.55
CA ASN A 182 -5.70 8.76 24.74
C ASN A 182 -5.69 7.52 25.64
N ASN A 183 -4.76 6.59 25.43
CA ASN A 183 -4.62 5.41 26.27
C ASN A 183 -4.27 5.77 27.73
N ARG A 184 -3.42 6.78 27.93
CA ARG A 184 -3.09 7.31 29.27
C ARG A 184 -4.32 7.93 29.92
N SER A 185 -5.11 8.70 29.18
CA SER A 185 -6.37 9.30 29.64
C SER A 185 -7.40 8.24 30.02
N GLU A 186 -7.59 7.23 29.17
CA GLU A 186 -8.47 6.10 29.47
C GLU A 186 -8.08 5.37 30.76
N GLN A 187 -6.78 5.14 30.98
CA GLN A 187 -6.35 4.53 32.24
C GLN A 187 -6.53 5.48 33.42
N TRP A 188 -6.32 6.78 33.23
CA TRP A 188 -6.44 7.80 34.27
C TRP A 188 -7.83 7.84 34.89
N VAL A 189 -8.88 7.82 34.07
CA VAL A 189 -10.28 7.85 34.55
C VAL A 189 -10.67 6.60 35.36
N ARG A 190 -9.88 5.52 35.27
CA ARG A 190 -10.08 4.27 36.02
C ARG A 190 -9.25 4.16 37.29
N ARG A 191 -8.43 5.17 37.62
CA ARG A 191 -7.49 5.13 38.76
C ARG A 191 -8.15 4.99 40.12
N SER A 192 -9.44 5.30 40.24
CA SER A 192 -10.22 5.12 41.48
C SER A 192 -11.14 3.91 41.42
N ASN A 193 -11.00 3.05 40.40
CA ASN A 193 -11.91 1.94 40.17
C ASN A 193 -11.27 0.61 40.61
N ILE A 194 -12.07 -0.22 41.26
CA ILE A 194 -11.79 -1.62 41.58
C ILE A 194 -12.67 -2.50 40.69
N GLN A 195 -12.07 -3.51 40.06
CA GLN A 195 -12.79 -4.56 39.36
C GLN A 195 -12.90 -5.79 40.26
N ILE A 196 -14.11 -6.08 40.73
CA ILE A 196 -14.46 -7.23 41.56
C ILE A 196 -15.00 -8.35 40.65
N ASN A 197 -14.44 -9.55 40.79
CA ASN A 197 -14.75 -10.70 39.95
C ASN A 197 -15.26 -11.86 40.80
N GLY A 198 -15.98 -12.79 40.17
CA GLY A 198 -16.41 -14.03 40.82
C GLY A 198 -17.65 -13.91 41.70
N ILE A 199 -18.40 -12.80 41.60
CA ILE A 199 -19.69 -12.63 42.27
C ILE A 199 -20.83 -12.93 41.28
N PRO A 200 -21.61 -14.01 41.48
CA PRO A 200 -22.76 -14.36 40.65
C PRO A 200 -23.77 -13.22 40.51
N PHE A 201 -24.50 -13.20 39.41
CA PHE A 201 -25.61 -12.27 39.23
C PHE A 201 -26.83 -12.74 40.03
N LYS A 202 -27.54 -11.81 40.67
CA LYS A 202 -28.84 -12.04 41.30
C LYS A 202 -29.83 -11.00 40.82
N SER A 203 -31.03 -11.42 40.44
CA SER A 203 -32.10 -10.48 40.07
C SER A 203 -32.42 -9.55 41.23
N GLY A 204 -32.58 -8.25 40.95
CA GLY A 204 -32.84 -7.22 41.97
C GLY A 204 -31.68 -6.99 42.96
N GLU A 205 -30.44 -7.33 42.58
CA GLU A 205 -29.30 -7.13 43.49
C GLU A 205 -29.01 -5.66 43.79
N ASN A 206 -28.62 -5.40 45.04
CA ASN A 206 -28.06 -4.12 45.44
C ASN A 206 -26.53 -4.24 45.52
N LEU A 207 -25.84 -3.70 44.52
CA LEU A 207 -24.38 -3.78 44.41
C LEU A 207 -23.65 -3.01 45.52
N ILE A 208 -24.26 -1.97 46.10
CA ILE A 208 -23.72 -1.26 47.27
C ILE A 208 -23.68 -2.22 48.46
N ASN A 209 -24.78 -2.93 48.73
CA ASN A 209 -24.84 -3.92 49.82
C ASN A 209 -23.86 -5.08 49.59
N VAL A 210 -23.71 -5.55 48.35
CA VAL A 210 -22.70 -6.57 47.99
C VAL A 210 -21.29 -6.06 48.32
N THR A 211 -21.00 -4.81 48.00
CA THR A 211 -19.70 -4.19 48.27
C THR A 211 -19.45 -4.01 49.77
N LYS A 212 -20.48 -3.59 50.53
CA LYS A 212 -20.43 -3.48 52.00
C LYS A 212 -20.14 -4.84 52.65
N ARG A 213 -20.84 -5.91 52.24
CA ARG A 213 -20.57 -7.27 52.75
C ARG A 213 -19.12 -7.71 52.48
N LEU A 214 -18.58 -7.35 51.32
CA LEU A 214 -17.17 -7.63 51.01
C LEU A 214 -16.22 -6.81 51.90
N ALA A 215 -16.55 -5.55 52.20
CA ALA A 215 -15.80 -4.70 53.11
C ALA A 215 -15.82 -5.22 54.55
N ASP A 216 -16.98 -5.66 55.04
CA ASP A 216 -17.13 -6.29 56.36
C ASP A 216 -16.24 -7.54 56.45
N ARG A 217 -16.17 -8.33 55.38
CA ARG A 217 -15.34 -9.55 55.35
C ARG A 217 -13.85 -9.26 55.50
N CYS A 218 -13.36 -8.11 55.03
CA CYS A 218 -11.97 -7.68 55.19
C CYS A 218 -11.76 -6.68 56.33
N SER A 219 -12.76 -6.48 57.19
CA SER A 219 -12.74 -5.51 58.28
C SER A 219 -12.38 -4.09 57.80
N PHE A 220 -12.78 -3.73 56.58
CA PHE A 220 -12.56 -2.39 56.03
C PHE A 220 -13.81 -1.52 56.29
N PRO A 221 -13.68 -0.36 56.98
CA PRO A 221 -14.82 0.49 57.30
C PRO A 221 -15.24 1.30 56.07
N LEU A 222 -16.01 0.68 55.18
CA LEU A 222 -16.55 1.30 53.97
C LEU A 222 -17.79 2.14 54.28
N LYS A 223 -17.75 3.43 53.98
CA LYS A 223 -18.88 4.36 54.12
C LYS A 223 -19.58 4.55 52.77
N ASP A 224 -20.86 4.91 52.80
CA ASP A 224 -21.58 5.25 51.56
C ASP A 224 -20.95 6.43 50.82
N THR A 225 -20.42 7.41 51.55
CA THR A 225 -19.69 8.55 51.00
C THR A 225 -18.37 8.17 50.32
N ASP A 226 -17.87 6.95 50.51
CA ASP A 226 -16.66 6.50 49.82
C ASP A 226 -16.95 6.02 48.39
N ILE A 227 -18.20 5.67 48.11
CA ILE A 227 -18.64 5.09 46.84
C ILE A 227 -19.10 6.25 45.95
N ASP A 228 -18.44 6.39 44.80
CA ASP A 228 -18.87 7.30 43.74
C ASP A 228 -19.92 6.61 42.85
N PHE A 229 -19.61 5.38 42.42
CA PHE A 229 -20.47 4.64 41.51
C PHE A 229 -20.19 3.13 41.57
N VAL A 230 -21.21 2.30 41.35
CA VAL A 230 -21.05 0.85 41.25
C VAL A 230 -21.93 0.27 40.14
N THR A 231 -21.36 -0.59 39.31
CA THR A 231 -22.09 -1.20 38.18
C THR A 231 -21.51 -2.56 37.79
N ARG A 232 -22.28 -3.36 37.04
CA ARG A 232 -21.74 -4.52 36.32
C ARG A 232 -21.32 -4.15 34.92
N ILE A 233 -20.20 -4.70 34.46
CA ILE A 233 -19.80 -4.59 33.05
C ILE A 233 -20.54 -5.64 32.22
N ALA A 234 -21.14 -5.21 31.10
CA ALA A 234 -21.61 -6.13 30.07
C ALA A 234 -20.42 -6.88 29.44
N VAL A 235 -20.52 -8.21 29.36
CA VAL A 235 -19.53 -9.03 28.67
C VAL A 235 -19.84 -8.99 27.18
N LYS A 236 -18.81 -8.85 26.33
CA LYS A 236 -18.96 -8.80 24.86
C LYS A 236 -19.51 -10.10 24.27
N ASP A 237 -19.25 -11.22 24.95
CA ASP A 237 -19.73 -12.55 24.58
C ASP A 237 -20.89 -12.94 25.49
N HIS A 238 -22.08 -13.10 24.90
CA HIS A 238 -23.29 -13.53 25.61
C HIS A 238 -23.24 -15.00 26.01
N ASN A 239 -22.36 -15.81 25.41
CA ASN A 239 -22.16 -17.21 25.75
C ASN A 239 -21.18 -17.40 26.93
N ASP A 240 -20.49 -16.34 27.39
CA ASP A 240 -19.61 -16.43 28.55
C ASP A 240 -20.44 -16.60 29.83
N LYS A 241 -20.44 -17.83 30.35
CA LYS A 241 -21.15 -18.21 31.58
C LYS A 241 -20.49 -17.65 32.84
N ARG A 242 -19.31 -17.02 32.74
CA ARG A 242 -18.63 -16.45 33.92
C ARG A 242 -19.41 -15.26 34.47
N PRO A 243 -19.46 -15.09 35.81
CA PRO A 243 -20.13 -13.95 36.41
C PRO A 243 -19.56 -12.62 35.90
N LYS A 244 -20.46 -11.71 35.47
CA LYS A 244 -20.11 -10.38 35.00
C LYS A 244 -19.39 -9.58 36.11
N PRO A 245 -18.19 -9.02 35.87
CA PRO A 245 -17.47 -8.27 36.89
C PRO A 245 -18.25 -7.05 37.38
N ILE A 246 -18.07 -6.69 38.64
CA ILE A 246 -18.55 -5.45 39.23
C ILE A 246 -17.41 -4.42 39.20
N ILE A 247 -17.70 -3.21 38.73
CA ILE A 247 -16.81 -2.05 38.85
C ILE A 247 -17.32 -1.18 39.98
N LEU A 248 -16.48 -1.01 40.99
CA LEU A 248 -16.67 -0.06 42.07
C LEU A 248 -15.75 1.14 41.84
N LYS A 249 -16.30 2.33 41.68
CA LYS A 249 -15.55 3.59 41.69
C LYS A 249 -15.65 4.22 43.07
N MET A 250 -14.49 4.51 43.64
CA MET A 250 -14.34 5.16 44.94
C MET A 250 -14.10 6.66 44.74
N GLN A 251 -14.54 7.50 45.68
CA GLN A 251 -14.26 8.93 45.66
C GLN A 251 -12.76 9.21 45.88
N SER A 252 -12.15 8.53 46.86
CA SER A 252 -10.74 8.71 47.21
C SER A 252 -9.87 7.58 46.66
N ARG A 253 -8.79 7.94 45.95
CA ARG A 253 -7.78 6.98 45.45
C ARG A 253 -7.07 6.26 46.58
N TYR A 254 -6.78 6.94 47.69
CA TYR A 254 -6.12 6.36 48.85
C TYR A 254 -6.99 5.29 49.49
N ARG A 255 -8.27 5.59 49.74
CA ARG A 255 -9.24 4.62 50.29
C ARG A 255 -9.45 3.43 49.36
N LYS A 256 -9.44 3.67 48.04
CA LYS A 256 -9.45 2.60 47.05
C LYS A 256 -8.25 1.66 47.23
N ASP A 257 -7.05 2.19 47.40
CA ASP A 257 -5.84 1.38 47.52
C ASP A 257 -5.81 0.58 48.82
N GLU A 258 -6.23 1.19 49.92
CA GLU A 258 -6.42 0.51 51.22
C GLU A 258 -7.44 -0.64 51.11
N PHE A 259 -8.61 -0.37 50.52
CA PHE A 259 -9.66 -1.38 50.38
C PHE A 259 -9.22 -2.53 49.46
N LEU A 260 -8.59 -2.21 48.32
CA LEU A 260 -8.08 -3.22 47.41
C LEU A 260 -6.98 -4.08 48.05
N ALA A 261 -6.11 -3.48 48.87
CA ALA A 261 -5.12 -4.22 49.64
C ALA A 261 -5.77 -5.13 50.69
N ALA A 262 -6.78 -4.64 51.41
CA ALA A 262 -7.54 -5.42 52.39
C ALA A 262 -8.21 -6.64 51.74
N ILE A 263 -8.84 -6.47 50.56
CA ILE A 263 -9.43 -7.59 49.81
C ILE A 263 -8.35 -8.59 49.36
N ARG A 264 -7.19 -8.13 48.89
CA ARG A 264 -6.09 -9.02 48.45
C ARG A 264 -5.51 -9.84 49.59
N ASN A 265 -5.58 -9.36 50.83
CA ASN A 265 -5.13 -10.07 52.02
C ASN A 265 -6.08 -11.19 52.44
N LEU A 266 -7.35 -11.11 52.06
CA LEU A 266 -8.29 -12.20 52.26
C LEU A 266 -7.97 -13.36 51.29
N LYS A 267 -7.31 -14.38 51.83
CA LYS A 267 -7.03 -15.61 51.09
C LYS A 267 -8.35 -16.39 50.91
N ASN A 268 -8.65 -16.78 49.67
CA ASN A 268 -9.70 -17.74 49.32
C ASN A 268 -11.16 -17.35 49.66
N ILE A 269 -11.55 -16.08 49.47
CA ILE A 269 -12.97 -15.69 49.56
C ILE A 269 -13.79 -16.40 48.47
N LYS A 270 -14.94 -16.94 48.85
CA LYS A 270 -15.93 -17.53 47.94
C LYS A 270 -17.21 -16.69 47.91
N ALA A 271 -17.99 -16.83 46.85
CA ALA A 271 -19.25 -16.10 46.73
C ALA A 271 -20.27 -16.50 47.81
N SER A 272 -20.24 -17.75 48.28
CA SER A 272 -20.99 -18.23 49.45
C SER A 272 -20.78 -17.34 50.69
N ASP A 273 -19.54 -16.90 50.93
CA ASP A 273 -19.17 -16.05 52.07
C ASP A 273 -19.82 -14.66 52.01
N LEU A 274 -20.29 -14.26 50.83
CA LEU A 274 -20.99 -12.99 50.58
C LEU A 274 -22.51 -13.16 50.47
N GLY A 275 -23.04 -14.32 50.87
CA GLY A 275 -24.46 -14.64 50.88
C GLY A 275 -25.01 -15.15 49.54
N PHE A 276 -24.17 -15.67 48.65
CA PHE A 276 -24.59 -16.26 47.37
C PHE A 276 -24.75 -17.78 47.42
N GLY A 277 -25.36 -18.29 48.50
CA GLY A 277 -25.74 -19.70 48.65
C GLY A 277 -24.58 -20.68 48.45
N SER A 278 -24.80 -21.74 47.66
CA SER A 278 -23.84 -22.80 47.35
C SER A 278 -22.80 -22.44 46.27
N SER A 279 -22.64 -21.15 45.92
CA SER A 279 -21.70 -20.74 44.89
C SER A 279 -20.25 -20.77 45.39
N ASP A 280 -19.46 -21.70 44.85
CA ASP A 280 -18.04 -21.87 45.17
C ASP A 280 -17.10 -20.95 44.36
N SER A 281 -17.65 -19.97 43.65
CA SER A 281 -16.83 -19.10 42.80
C SER A 281 -15.91 -18.22 43.63
N ARG A 282 -14.60 -18.32 43.36
CA ARG A 282 -13.58 -17.50 44.01
C ARG A 282 -13.81 -16.01 43.72
N VAL A 283 -13.96 -15.21 44.76
CA VAL A 283 -14.08 -13.77 44.68
C VAL A 283 -12.69 -13.14 44.75
N TYR A 284 -12.40 -12.21 43.86
CA TYR A 284 -11.13 -11.48 43.86
C TYR A 284 -11.27 -10.09 43.23
N ALA A 285 -10.44 -9.16 43.70
CA ALA A 285 -10.43 -7.78 43.25
C ALA A 285 -9.10 -7.40 42.59
N ASN A 286 -9.18 -6.58 41.55
CA ASN A 286 -8.04 -6.04 40.82
C ASN A 286 -8.21 -4.55 40.57
N ASP A 287 -7.11 -3.87 40.26
CA ASP A 287 -7.15 -2.58 39.59
C ASP A 287 -7.96 -2.68 38.28
N HIS A 288 -8.79 -1.68 38.00
CA HIS A 288 -9.54 -1.63 36.74
C HIS A 288 -8.65 -1.12 35.60
N LEU A 289 -8.04 -2.04 34.86
CA LEU A 289 -7.23 -1.71 33.69
C LEU A 289 -8.06 -1.48 32.43
N SER A 290 -7.60 -0.56 31.57
CA SER A 290 -8.12 -0.38 30.20
C SER A 290 -7.89 -1.63 29.35
N THR A 291 -8.56 -1.74 28.20
CA THR A 291 -8.37 -2.88 27.29
C THR A 291 -6.92 -3.02 26.84
N LYS A 292 -6.27 -1.91 26.46
CA LYS A 292 -4.85 -1.88 26.11
C LYS A 292 -3.98 -2.33 27.27
N ASN A 293 -4.22 -1.82 28.48
CA ASN A 293 -3.38 -2.20 29.64
C ASN A 293 -3.63 -3.65 30.08
N LYS A 294 -4.83 -4.20 29.90
CA LYS A 294 -5.08 -5.64 30.06
C LYS A 294 -4.26 -6.46 29.06
N PHE A 295 -4.16 -6.01 27.80
CA PHE A 295 -3.31 -6.64 26.80
C PHE A 295 -1.82 -6.54 27.18
N LEU A 296 -1.34 -5.34 27.54
CA LEU A 296 0.03 -5.13 28.00
C LEU A 296 0.37 -6.00 29.22
N LEU A 297 -0.54 -6.15 30.18
CA LEU A 297 -0.33 -7.01 31.35
C LEU A 297 -0.16 -8.48 30.95
N ARG A 298 -0.96 -8.97 29.98
CA ARG A 298 -0.81 -10.34 29.47
C ARG A 298 0.55 -10.54 28.81
N GLN A 299 0.94 -9.62 27.94
CA GLN A 299 2.26 -9.64 27.28
C GLN A 299 3.40 -9.56 28.30
N ALA A 300 3.30 -8.67 29.29
CA ALA A 300 4.29 -8.53 30.35
C ALA A 300 4.44 -9.83 31.13
N LYS A 301 3.33 -10.47 31.55
CA LYS A 301 3.37 -11.76 32.26
C LYS A 301 4.01 -12.86 31.43
N MET A 302 3.64 -12.97 30.16
CA MET A 302 4.23 -13.97 29.25
C MET A 302 5.75 -13.77 29.13
N LYS A 303 6.17 -12.54 28.84
CA LYS A 303 7.58 -12.21 28.65
C LYS A 303 8.40 -12.31 29.93
N SER A 304 7.83 -11.90 31.07
CA SER A 304 8.44 -12.10 32.39
C SER A 304 8.68 -13.58 32.67
N LYS A 305 7.75 -14.46 32.32
CA LYS A 305 7.94 -15.91 32.46
C LYS A 305 9.04 -16.43 31.54
N GLU A 306 9.04 -16.02 30.27
CA GLU A 306 10.07 -16.41 29.29
C GLU A 306 11.48 -15.98 29.71
N LYS A 307 11.61 -14.76 30.26
CA LYS A 307 12.90 -14.18 30.67
C LYS A 307 13.25 -14.40 32.15
N ASN A 308 12.53 -15.26 32.85
CA ASN A 308 12.76 -15.62 34.25
C ASN A 308 12.77 -14.41 35.21
N TYR A 309 11.84 -13.48 35.03
CA TYR A 309 11.60 -12.40 35.99
C TYR A 309 10.74 -12.93 37.14
N ALA A 310 11.21 -12.76 38.38
CA ALA A 310 10.53 -13.26 39.57
C ALA A 310 9.18 -12.59 39.84
N PHE A 311 9.00 -11.32 39.44
CA PHE A 311 7.83 -10.53 39.82
C PHE A 311 7.19 -9.81 38.64
N CYS A 312 5.86 -9.91 38.52
CA CYS A 312 5.03 -9.15 37.61
C CYS A 312 3.69 -8.83 38.30
N TRP A 313 3.42 -7.56 38.60
CA TRP A 313 2.25 -7.15 39.37
C TRP A 313 1.66 -5.82 38.88
N VAL A 314 0.49 -5.49 39.42
CA VAL A 314 -0.20 -4.23 39.14
C VAL A 314 -0.43 -3.51 40.46
N ARG A 315 -0.12 -2.21 40.49
CA ARG A 315 -0.47 -1.31 41.60
C ARG A 315 -0.79 0.05 41.02
N ASN A 316 -1.83 0.71 41.53
CA ASN A 316 -2.26 2.03 41.08
C ASN A 316 -2.53 2.09 39.57
N CYS A 317 -3.09 1.01 39.02
CA CYS A 317 -3.29 0.79 37.59
C CYS A 317 -2.01 0.80 36.72
N THR A 318 -0.83 0.70 37.34
CA THR A 318 0.47 0.61 36.65
C THR A 318 0.99 -0.82 36.70
N ILE A 319 1.42 -1.33 35.55
CA ILE A 319 2.03 -2.66 35.43
C ILE A 319 3.51 -2.52 35.77
N MET A 320 4.01 -3.38 36.65
CA MET A 320 5.40 -3.39 37.08
C MET A 320 5.98 -4.79 37.00
N VAL A 321 7.26 -4.85 36.67
CA VAL A 321 8.02 -6.08 36.49
C VAL A 321 9.37 -5.93 37.18
N ARG A 322 9.85 -6.98 37.86
CA ARG A 322 11.14 -6.97 38.56
C ARG A 322 11.81 -8.33 38.45
N LYS A 323 13.10 -8.34 38.09
CA LYS A 323 13.82 -9.59 37.77
C LYS A 323 14.08 -10.45 39.01
N ASN A 324 14.56 -9.83 40.08
CA ASN A 324 14.81 -10.45 41.38
C ASN A 324 14.67 -9.38 42.49
N GLU A 325 14.92 -9.75 43.75
CA GLU A 325 14.73 -8.89 44.92
C GLU A 325 15.65 -7.67 45.00
N THR A 326 16.72 -7.63 44.21
CA THR A 326 17.70 -6.52 44.21
C THR A 326 17.60 -5.66 42.94
N SER A 327 17.05 -6.20 41.86
CA SER A 327 16.92 -5.49 40.57
C SER A 327 15.99 -4.29 40.66
N PRO A 328 16.16 -3.25 39.81
CA PRO A 328 15.20 -2.16 39.72
C PRO A 328 13.83 -2.62 39.20
N VAL A 329 12.78 -1.87 39.54
CA VAL A 329 11.42 -2.10 39.03
C VAL A 329 11.27 -1.46 37.65
N LEU A 330 10.83 -2.25 36.68
CA LEU A 330 10.46 -1.79 35.35
C LEU A 330 8.97 -1.45 35.31
N HIS A 331 8.64 -0.23 34.89
CA HIS A 331 7.26 0.18 34.64
C HIS A 331 6.88 -0.12 33.20
N ILE A 332 5.79 -0.86 33.01
CA ILE A 332 5.30 -1.27 31.69
C ILE A 332 4.06 -0.45 31.35
N ASN A 333 4.20 0.50 30.44
CA ASN A 333 3.14 1.41 30.00
C ASN A 333 2.97 1.48 28.48
N SER A 334 3.88 0.87 27.72
CA SER A 334 3.89 0.84 26.25
C SER A 334 4.57 -0.44 25.73
N GLU A 335 4.48 -0.67 24.42
CA GLU A 335 5.22 -1.76 23.77
C GLU A 335 6.74 -1.59 23.88
N ASP A 336 7.25 -0.35 23.86
CA ASP A 336 8.68 -0.10 24.03
C ASP A 336 9.15 -0.43 25.44
N SER A 337 8.32 -0.15 26.46
CA SER A 337 8.64 -0.57 27.82
C SER A 337 8.62 -2.10 27.99
N LEU A 338 7.79 -2.83 27.23
CA LEU A 338 7.83 -4.30 27.19
C LEU A 338 9.14 -4.84 26.64
N LYS A 339 9.79 -4.13 25.69
CA LYS A 339 11.08 -4.54 25.11
C LYS A 339 12.19 -4.61 26.17
N LYS A 340 12.08 -3.82 27.25
CA LYS A 340 13.04 -3.79 28.38
C LYS A 340 13.08 -5.07 29.23
N ILE A 341 12.08 -5.95 29.11
CA ILE A 341 12.11 -7.28 29.73
C ILE A 341 13.00 -8.17 28.86
N THR A 342 14.29 -8.27 29.22
CA THR A 342 15.32 -9.01 28.48
C THR A 342 15.79 -10.25 29.21
#